data_AF-A0A7Y3FW91-F1
#
_entry.id   AF-A0A7Y3FW91-F1
#
_cell.length_a   1.000
_cell.length_b   1.000
_cell.length_c   1.000
_cell.angle_alpha   90.00
_cell.angle_beta   90.00
_cell.angle_gamma   90.00
#
_symmetry.space_group_name_H-M   'P 1'
#
loop_
_entity.id
_entity.type
_entity.pdbx_description
1 polymer ?
#
loop_
_entity_poly.entity_id
_entity_poly.type
_entity_poly.pdbx_seq_one_letter_code
_entity_poly.pdbx_strand_id
1 'polypeptide(L)'
;PYAVRLLEPGKIMIFNKLKGGLFLAAVPAQNTKYVLEQVNDVYPAMSAAKNILQTSLQNGNPVIHPSITLMNVALIERTKGDFDFYHEGVTPAVGRLIEAVDKERIAIGEKLGVEVIPDPKLGVKQGYMLEATYDKGFNTAPGFEGVKAQSSLNYRYFNEDVGYGLVFLQKLGEQVGVATPVMSAVITLVSLLMNRDYLGEAKRTMDTLKLSKHTAKELEKLLA
;
A
#
# COMPACT_ATOMS: atom_id res chain seq x y z
N PRO A 1 -9.54 13.52 0.42
CA PRO A 1 -8.94 12.96 -0.82
C PRO A 1 -9.92 12.06 -1.56
N TYR A 2 -9.56 11.71 -2.79
CA TYR A 2 -10.51 11.19 -3.78
C TYR A 2 -9.89 10.07 -4.61
N ALA A 3 -10.71 9.10 -5.02
CA ALA A 3 -10.48 8.39 -6.27
C ALA A 3 -11.02 9.27 -7.39
N VAL A 4 -10.12 9.75 -8.25
CA VAL A 4 -10.46 10.77 -9.25
C VAL A 4 -9.73 10.51 -10.56
N ARG A 5 -10.38 10.84 -11.68
CA ARG A 5 -9.76 10.80 -13.02
C ARG A 5 -10.06 12.10 -13.76
N LEU A 6 -9.05 12.61 -14.47
CA LEU A 6 -9.21 13.70 -15.42
C LEU A 6 -9.96 13.19 -16.66
N LEU A 7 -11.01 13.88 -17.07
CA LEU A 7 -11.75 13.56 -18.30
C LEU A 7 -11.24 14.41 -19.48
N GLU A 8 -11.01 15.68 -19.22
CA GLU A 8 -10.46 16.69 -20.12
C GLU A 8 -9.83 17.79 -19.26
N PRO A 9 -8.97 18.66 -19.81
CA PRO A 9 -8.37 19.75 -19.05
C PRO A 9 -9.42 20.57 -18.28
N GLY A 10 -9.28 20.63 -16.95
CA GLY A 10 -10.20 21.34 -16.06
C GLY A 10 -11.44 20.58 -15.60
N LYS A 11 -11.66 19.33 -16.06
CA LYS A 11 -12.83 18.52 -15.67
C LYS A 11 -12.42 17.14 -15.16
N ILE A 12 -12.93 16.81 -13.98
CA ILE A 12 -12.63 15.56 -13.28
C ILE A 12 -13.91 14.78 -12.98
N MET A 13 -13.78 13.44 -12.93
CA MET A 13 -14.77 12.54 -12.37
C MET A 13 -14.27 12.05 -11.01
N ILE A 14 -15.08 12.24 -9.98
CA ILE A 14 -14.82 11.72 -8.63
C ILE A 14 -15.59 10.41 -8.48
N PHE A 15 -14.87 9.31 -8.37
CA PHE A 15 -15.45 7.98 -8.15
C PHE A 15 -15.72 7.71 -6.68
N ASN A 16 -14.83 8.19 -5.81
CA ASN A 16 -14.97 8.05 -4.37
C ASN A 16 -14.40 9.27 -3.66
N LYS A 17 -15.11 9.77 -2.64
CA LYS A 17 -14.58 10.70 -1.65
C LYS A 17 -14.34 9.91 -0.37
N LEU A 18 -13.07 9.80 0.05
CA LEU A 18 -12.71 8.99 1.21
C LEU A 18 -13.48 9.44 2.45
N LYS A 19 -14.13 8.48 3.13
CA LYS A 19 -14.95 8.72 4.32
C LYS A 19 -14.15 8.70 5.63
N GLY A 20 -12.91 8.23 5.58
CA GLY A 20 -12.00 8.10 6.71
C GLY A 20 -10.80 7.24 6.32
N GLY A 21 -10.00 6.81 7.30
CA GLY A 21 -8.89 5.88 7.04
C GLY A 21 -7.76 6.51 6.23
N LEU A 22 -7.60 7.82 6.38
CA LEU A 22 -6.55 8.59 5.77
C LEU A 22 -5.81 9.32 6.88
N PHE A 23 -4.51 9.04 6.99
CA PHE A 23 -3.70 9.54 8.07
C PHE A 23 -2.74 10.63 7.61
N LEU A 24 -2.49 11.59 8.49
CA LEU A 24 -1.51 12.65 8.32
C LEU A 24 -0.51 12.59 9.46
N ALA A 25 0.78 12.72 9.13
CA ALA A 25 1.85 12.87 10.11
C ALA A 25 2.82 13.97 9.63
N ALA A 26 3.24 14.82 10.55
CA ALA A 26 4.32 15.78 10.33
C ALA A 26 5.67 15.21 10.79
N VAL A 27 6.76 15.85 10.37
CA VAL A 27 8.10 15.65 10.96
C VAL A 27 8.58 17.02 11.46
N PRO A 28 8.83 17.19 12.77
CA PRO A 28 8.65 16.19 13.85
C PRO A 28 7.15 15.99 14.20
N ALA A 29 6.78 14.87 14.86
CA ALA A 29 5.38 14.45 14.91
C ALA A 29 4.49 15.29 15.84
N GLN A 30 5.09 16.04 16.78
CA GLN A 30 4.36 17.04 17.58
C GLN A 30 3.63 18.09 16.74
N ASN A 31 4.06 18.35 15.50
CA ASN A 31 3.42 19.31 14.61
C ASN A 31 2.21 18.74 13.87
N THR A 32 1.92 17.43 14.01
CA THR A 32 0.85 16.75 13.27
C THR A 32 -0.51 17.39 13.50
N LYS A 33 -0.84 17.71 14.76
CA LYS A 33 -2.12 18.36 15.09
C LYS A 33 -2.27 19.72 14.41
N TYR A 34 -1.22 20.54 14.50
CA TYR A 34 -1.21 21.85 13.85
C TYR A 34 -1.44 21.73 12.33
N VAL A 35 -0.71 20.84 11.66
CA VAL A 35 -0.85 20.64 10.20
C VAL A 35 -2.25 20.10 9.85
N LEU A 36 -2.79 19.18 10.64
CA LEU A 36 -4.14 18.64 10.44
C LEU A 36 -5.20 19.74 10.53
N GLU A 37 -5.08 20.65 11.50
CA GLU A 37 -5.99 21.80 11.65
C GLU A 37 -5.95 22.72 10.42
N GLN A 38 -4.79 22.91 9.79
CA GLN A 38 -4.66 23.77 8.60
C GLN A 38 -5.34 23.21 7.34
N VAL A 39 -5.62 21.91 7.28
CA VAL A 39 -6.21 21.24 6.10
C VAL A 39 -7.61 20.69 6.37
N ASN A 40 -8.14 20.89 7.57
CA ASN A 40 -9.37 20.25 8.04
C ASN A 40 -10.62 20.74 7.31
N ASP A 41 -10.62 21.99 6.84
CA ASP A 41 -11.70 22.57 6.04
C ASP A 41 -11.86 21.86 4.68
N VAL A 42 -10.75 21.44 4.06
CA VAL A 42 -10.74 20.70 2.80
C VAL A 42 -10.86 19.18 3.01
N TYR A 43 -10.19 18.64 4.03
CA TYR A 43 -10.07 17.20 4.29
C TYR A 43 -10.49 16.80 5.73
N PRO A 44 -11.75 16.99 6.10
CA PRO A 44 -12.23 16.74 7.47
C PRO A 44 -12.21 15.26 7.90
N ALA A 45 -12.03 14.34 6.95
CA ALA A 45 -11.94 12.90 7.21
C ALA A 45 -10.51 12.41 7.49
N MET A 46 -9.50 13.30 7.44
CA MET A 46 -8.13 12.97 7.83
C MET A 46 -8.02 12.75 9.34
N SER A 47 -7.13 11.85 9.74
CA SER A 47 -6.83 11.58 11.15
C SER A 47 -5.35 11.76 11.41
N ALA A 48 -4.98 12.24 12.60
CA ALA A 48 -3.58 12.27 13.01
C ALA A 48 -3.03 10.84 13.12
N ALA A 49 -1.90 10.58 12.49
CA ALA A 49 -1.08 9.41 12.76
C ALA A 49 -0.13 9.71 13.94
N LYS A 50 0.32 8.64 14.62
CA LYS A 50 1.33 8.69 15.67
C LYS A 50 2.62 9.34 15.17
N ASN A 51 3.08 8.94 13.98
CA ASN A 51 4.24 9.50 13.29
C ASN A 51 4.26 9.04 11.82
N ILE A 52 5.32 9.41 11.08
CA ILE A 52 5.47 9.08 9.66
C ILE A 52 5.62 7.58 9.36
N LEU A 53 5.99 6.75 10.33
CA LEU A 53 6.04 5.30 10.12
C LEU A 53 4.63 4.73 10.03
N GLN A 54 3.69 5.26 10.81
CA GLN A 54 2.29 4.84 10.69
C GLN A 54 1.72 5.18 9.31
N THR A 55 1.94 6.39 8.78
CA THR A 55 1.46 6.73 7.43
C THR A 55 2.16 5.91 6.35
N SER A 56 3.47 5.67 6.49
CA SER A 56 4.24 4.85 5.53
C SER A 56 3.77 3.40 5.50
N LEU A 57 3.53 2.82 6.68
CA LEU A 57 3.08 1.43 6.81
C LEU A 57 1.59 1.29 6.53
N GLN A 58 0.76 2.33 6.67
CA GLN A 58 -0.66 2.25 6.36
C GLN A 58 -0.93 2.19 4.85
N ASN A 59 0.07 2.47 4.00
CA ASN A 59 -0.06 2.33 2.54
C ASN A 59 -0.37 0.87 2.15
N GLY A 60 -1.56 0.65 1.60
CA GLY A 60 -2.04 -0.65 1.14
C GLY A 60 -1.49 -1.08 -0.22
N ASN A 61 -1.09 -0.14 -1.07
CA ASN A 61 -0.73 -0.44 -2.47
C ASN A 61 0.37 -1.53 -2.60
N PRO A 62 1.47 -1.50 -1.82
CA PRO A 62 2.50 -2.54 -1.88
C PRO A 62 2.00 -3.94 -1.52
N VAL A 63 0.94 -4.04 -0.73
CA VAL A 63 0.32 -5.31 -0.34
C VAL A 63 -0.59 -5.83 -1.44
N ILE A 64 -1.40 -4.93 -2.02
CA ILE A 64 -2.50 -5.26 -2.92
C ILE A 64 -1.99 -5.47 -4.35
N HIS A 65 -1.36 -4.45 -4.93
CA HIS A 65 -1.12 -4.40 -6.37
C HIS A 65 -0.13 -5.46 -6.87
N PRO A 66 1.02 -5.69 -6.19
CA PRO A 66 1.94 -6.75 -6.61
C PRO A 66 1.29 -8.12 -6.52
N SER A 67 0.53 -8.40 -5.46
CA SER A 67 -0.12 -9.69 -5.23
C SER A 67 -1.14 -10.01 -6.32
N ILE A 68 -2.03 -9.07 -6.65
CA ILE A 68 -3.03 -9.25 -7.71
C ILE A 68 -2.35 -9.38 -9.07
N THR A 69 -1.39 -8.50 -9.37
CA THR A 69 -0.69 -8.50 -10.66
C THR A 69 0.07 -9.81 -10.87
N LEU A 70 0.83 -10.26 -9.86
CA LEU A 70 1.62 -11.49 -9.92
C LEU A 70 0.73 -12.70 -10.22
N MET A 71 -0.43 -12.78 -9.60
CA MET A 71 -1.38 -13.88 -9.81
C MET A 71 -2.12 -13.81 -11.15
N ASN A 72 -1.98 -12.71 -11.90
CA ASN A 72 -2.68 -12.47 -13.16
C ASN A 72 -1.75 -12.16 -14.35
N VAL A 73 -0.43 -12.38 -14.23
CA VAL A 73 0.56 -11.94 -15.25
C VAL A 73 0.24 -12.45 -16.66
N ALA A 74 -0.05 -13.73 -16.83
CA ALA A 74 -0.37 -14.30 -18.13
C ALA A 74 -1.71 -13.78 -18.69
N LEU A 75 -2.68 -13.47 -17.81
CA LEU A 75 -3.94 -12.88 -18.22
C LEU A 75 -3.71 -11.45 -18.74
N ILE A 76 -2.95 -10.64 -17.99
CA ILE A 76 -2.57 -9.28 -18.39
C ILE A 76 -1.88 -9.26 -19.74
N GLU A 77 -0.89 -10.13 -19.95
CA GLU A 77 -0.13 -10.16 -21.21
C GLU A 77 -1.00 -10.54 -22.42
N ARG A 78 -1.93 -11.48 -22.23
CA ARG A 78 -2.87 -11.96 -23.25
C ARG A 78 -3.94 -10.94 -23.59
N THR A 79 -4.57 -10.34 -22.58
CA THR A 79 -5.74 -9.46 -22.79
C THR A 79 -5.37 -7.98 -22.89
N LYS A 80 -4.10 -7.64 -22.66
CA LYS A 80 -3.64 -6.25 -22.52
C LYS A 80 -4.45 -5.49 -21.47
N GLY A 81 -4.74 -6.16 -20.35
CA GLY A 81 -5.43 -5.57 -19.21
C GLY A 81 -6.94 -5.45 -19.38
N ASP A 82 -7.54 -6.07 -20.40
CA ASP A 82 -8.98 -6.03 -20.63
C ASP A 82 -9.75 -7.01 -19.72
N PHE A 83 -9.67 -6.74 -18.42
CA PHE A 83 -10.43 -7.36 -17.34
C PHE A 83 -10.44 -6.42 -16.12
N ASP A 84 -11.41 -6.54 -15.25
CA ASP A 84 -11.54 -5.74 -14.03
C ASP A 84 -10.53 -6.22 -12.97
N PHE A 85 -9.57 -5.37 -12.65
CA PHE A 85 -8.39 -5.71 -11.85
C PHE A 85 -8.75 -6.31 -10.49
N TYR A 86 -9.76 -5.75 -9.83
CA TYR A 86 -10.21 -6.23 -8.52
C TYR A 86 -11.32 -7.29 -8.65
N HIS A 87 -12.37 -7.01 -9.43
CA HIS A 87 -13.55 -7.87 -9.54
C HIS A 87 -13.26 -9.21 -10.20
N GLU A 88 -12.40 -9.25 -11.20
CA GLU A 88 -12.01 -10.49 -11.89
C GLU A 88 -10.64 -10.99 -11.42
N GLY A 89 -9.74 -10.09 -11.01
CA GLY A 89 -8.37 -10.44 -10.59
C GLY A 89 -8.23 -10.99 -9.17
N VAL A 90 -9.23 -10.77 -8.28
CA VAL A 90 -9.19 -11.26 -6.89
C VAL A 90 -10.11 -12.46 -6.70
N THR A 91 -9.50 -13.64 -6.61
CA THR A 91 -10.16 -14.88 -6.18
C THR A 91 -9.80 -15.21 -4.72
N PRO A 92 -10.47 -16.17 -4.05
CA PRO A 92 -10.16 -16.54 -2.67
C PRO A 92 -8.68 -16.92 -2.44
N ALA A 93 -8.02 -17.51 -3.44
CA ALA A 93 -6.59 -17.84 -3.34
C ALA A 93 -5.69 -16.60 -3.44
N VAL A 94 -6.04 -15.65 -4.31
CA VAL A 94 -5.35 -14.36 -4.41
C VAL A 94 -5.53 -13.57 -3.11
N GLY A 95 -6.73 -13.57 -2.54
CA GLY A 95 -7.01 -12.95 -1.24
C GLY A 95 -6.12 -13.48 -0.11
N ARG A 96 -5.84 -14.80 -0.07
CA ARG A 96 -4.89 -15.38 0.90
C ARG A 96 -3.47 -14.85 0.73
N LEU A 97 -3.01 -14.60 -0.50
CA LEU A 97 -1.70 -14.00 -0.75
C LEU A 97 -1.67 -12.55 -0.26
N ILE A 98 -2.69 -11.76 -0.57
CA ILE A 98 -2.82 -10.36 -0.09
C ILE A 98 -2.80 -10.34 1.45
N GLU A 99 -3.60 -11.20 2.10
CA GLU A 99 -3.64 -11.30 3.56
C GLU A 99 -2.27 -11.67 4.15
N ALA A 100 -1.54 -12.60 3.54
CA ALA A 100 -0.24 -13.04 4.02
C ALA A 100 0.81 -11.92 3.95
N VAL A 101 0.83 -11.14 2.85
CA VAL A 101 1.67 -9.95 2.72
C VAL A 101 1.25 -8.88 3.74
N ASP A 102 -0.06 -8.70 3.97
CA ASP A 102 -0.55 -7.69 4.90
C ASP A 102 -0.17 -8.01 6.36
N LYS A 103 -0.24 -9.28 6.75
CA LYS A 103 0.17 -9.75 8.08
C LYS A 103 1.63 -9.41 8.37
N GLU A 104 2.52 -9.54 7.40
CA GLU A 104 3.92 -9.15 7.53
C GLU A 104 4.08 -7.62 7.71
N ARG A 105 3.32 -6.82 6.95
CA ARG A 105 3.29 -5.35 7.11
C ARG A 105 2.80 -4.93 8.49
N ILE A 106 1.74 -5.57 8.99
CA ILE A 106 1.18 -5.31 10.33
C ILE A 106 2.19 -5.68 11.41
N ALA A 107 2.84 -6.84 11.31
CA ALA A 107 3.87 -7.26 12.26
C ALA A 107 5.06 -6.28 12.34
N ILE A 108 5.46 -5.67 11.21
CA ILE A 108 6.45 -4.59 11.20
C ILE A 108 5.94 -3.38 12.01
N GLY A 109 4.69 -2.99 11.81
CA GLY A 109 4.05 -1.91 12.56
C GLY A 109 4.02 -2.15 14.06
N GLU A 110 3.60 -3.35 14.48
CA GLU A 110 3.59 -3.77 15.89
C GLU A 110 4.99 -3.67 16.51
N LYS A 111 6.02 -4.13 15.80
CA LYS A 111 7.41 -4.05 16.27
C LYS A 111 7.92 -2.61 16.42
N LEU A 112 7.41 -1.69 15.60
CA LEU A 112 7.69 -0.26 15.63
C LEU A 112 6.77 0.53 16.58
N GLY A 113 5.83 -0.13 17.25
CA GLY A 113 4.88 0.51 18.15
C GLY A 113 3.88 1.43 17.45
N VAL A 114 3.56 1.18 16.19
CA VAL A 114 2.53 1.91 15.43
C VAL A 114 1.39 0.98 15.01
N GLU A 115 0.15 1.46 15.10
CA GLU A 115 -1.01 0.69 14.67
C GLU A 115 -1.17 0.73 13.15
N VAL A 116 -1.22 -0.43 12.52
CA VAL A 116 -1.49 -0.59 11.08
C VAL A 116 -2.84 -1.27 10.91
N ILE A 117 -3.80 -0.57 10.30
CA ILE A 117 -5.12 -1.13 10.03
C ILE A 117 -5.01 -2.15 8.88
N PRO A 118 -5.53 -3.38 9.05
CA PRO A 118 -5.64 -4.37 7.96
C PRO A 118 -6.35 -3.81 6.74
N ASP A 119 -5.88 -4.17 5.56
CA ASP A 119 -6.27 -3.50 4.31
C ASP A 119 -7.77 -3.52 4.03
N PRO A 120 -8.51 -4.65 4.18
CA PRO A 120 -9.95 -4.65 3.97
C PRO A 120 -10.72 -3.77 4.96
N LYS A 121 -10.24 -3.68 6.22
CA LYS A 121 -10.84 -2.80 7.22
C LYS A 121 -10.61 -1.32 6.86
N LEU A 122 -9.42 -1.00 6.32
CA LEU A 122 -9.12 0.32 5.80
C LEU A 122 -10.02 0.64 4.60
N GLY A 123 -10.20 -0.30 3.68
CA GLY A 123 -11.06 -0.18 2.50
C GLY A 123 -12.52 0.12 2.86
N VAL A 124 -13.08 -0.51 3.89
CA VAL A 124 -14.41 -0.18 4.43
C VAL A 124 -14.43 1.23 5.01
N LYS A 125 -13.45 1.60 5.84
CA LYS A 125 -13.35 2.93 6.45
C LYS A 125 -13.21 4.05 5.41
N GLN A 126 -12.52 3.76 4.31
CA GLN A 126 -12.33 4.65 3.17
C GLN A 126 -13.56 4.74 2.25
N GLY A 127 -14.52 3.84 2.40
CA GLY A 127 -15.73 3.79 1.59
C GLY A 127 -15.57 3.09 0.24
N TYR A 128 -14.49 2.32 0.05
CA TYR A 128 -14.32 1.47 -1.14
C TYR A 128 -15.09 0.16 -1.02
N MET A 129 -15.03 -0.46 0.16
CA MET A 129 -15.57 -1.80 0.42
C MET A 129 -16.81 -1.75 1.32
N LEU A 130 -17.67 -2.77 1.18
CA LEU A 130 -18.81 -3.00 2.07
C LEU A 130 -18.53 -4.10 3.09
N GLU A 131 -17.55 -4.96 2.82
CA GLU A 131 -17.14 -6.08 3.67
C GLU A 131 -15.61 -6.06 3.84
N ALA A 132 -15.13 -6.32 5.05
CA ALA A 132 -13.70 -6.31 5.39
C ALA A 132 -13.07 -7.70 5.21
N THR A 133 -13.07 -8.22 3.99
CA THR A 133 -12.43 -9.50 3.63
C THR A 133 -11.44 -9.32 2.47
N TYR A 134 -10.38 -10.13 2.45
CA TYR A 134 -9.31 -10.03 1.44
C TYR A 134 -9.69 -10.59 0.07
N ASP A 135 -10.85 -11.21 -0.04
CA ASP A 135 -11.42 -11.72 -1.29
C ASP A 135 -12.67 -10.93 -1.70
N LYS A 136 -13.82 -11.19 -1.06
CA LYS A 136 -15.11 -10.57 -1.41
C LYS A 136 -15.08 -9.06 -1.24
N GLY A 137 -14.40 -8.58 -0.20
CA GLY A 137 -14.20 -7.16 0.03
C GLY A 137 -13.54 -6.45 -1.16
N PHE A 138 -12.66 -7.11 -1.92
CA PHE A 138 -12.11 -6.53 -3.15
C PHE A 138 -12.96 -6.81 -4.38
N ASN A 139 -13.40 -8.05 -4.59
CA ASN A 139 -14.00 -8.43 -5.86
C ASN A 139 -15.48 -8.06 -6.02
N THR A 140 -16.14 -7.62 -4.94
CA THR A 140 -17.53 -7.11 -4.99
C THR A 140 -17.63 -5.63 -4.60
N ALA A 141 -16.51 -4.99 -4.26
CA ALA A 141 -16.53 -3.62 -3.75
C ALA A 141 -16.97 -2.63 -4.86
N PRO A 142 -18.02 -1.83 -4.62
CA PRO A 142 -18.47 -0.84 -5.59
C PRO A 142 -17.41 0.24 -5.83
N GLY A 143 -16.54 0.52 -4.85
CA GLY A 143 -15.45 1.48 -5.01
C GLY A 143 -14.36 1.07 -6.00
N PHE A 144 -14.36 -0.19 -6.46
CA PHE A 144 -13.42 -0.71 -7.46
C PHE A 144 -14.07 -1.03 -8.81
N GLU A 145 -15.35 -0.73 -8.97
CA GLU A 145 -16.08 -0.99 -10.22
C GLU A 145 -15.44 -0.27 -11.42
N GLY A 146 -15.27 -0.99 -12.53
CA GLY A 146 -14.70 -0.46 -13.77
C GLY A 146 -13.19 -0.18 -13.73
N VAL A 147 -12.49 -0.54 -12.65
CA VAL A 147 -11.03 -0.42 -12.59
C VAL A 147 -10.39 -1.55 -13.40
N LYS A 148 -10.06 -1.27 -14.66
CA LYS A 148 -9.32 -2.20 -15.53
C LYS A 148 -7.90 -2.45 -15.05
N ALA A 149 -7.41 -3.66 -15.31
CA ALA A 149 -6.02 -4.01 -15.13
C ALA A 149 -5.12 -3.20 -16.08
N GLN A 150 -3.86 -3.07 -15.69
CA GLN A 150 -2.82 -2.47 -16.52
C GLN A 150 -2.61 -3.27 -17.81
N SER A 151 -2.25 -2.58 -18.90
CA SER A 151 -2.09 -3.21 -20.21
C SER A 151 -0.76 -3.93 -20.43
N SER A 152 0.20 -3.75 -19.51
CA SER A 152 1.49 -4.43 -19.53
C SER A 152 2.07 -4.54 -18.12
N LEU A 153 3.03 -5.43 -17.92
CA LEU A 153 3.74 -5.58 -16.64
C LEU A 153 4.69 -4.40 -16.35
N ASN A 154 5.13 -3.67 -17.39
CA ASN A 154 5.88 -2.42 -17.22
C ASN A 154 4.92 -1.29 -16.80
N TYR A 155 4.51 -1.35 -15.55
CA TYR A 155 3.55 -0.44 -14.94
C TYR A 155 3.89 -0.21 -13.47
N ARG A 156 3.27 0.79 -12.84
CA ARG A 156 3.58 1.18 -11.45
C ARG A 156 3.37 0.06 -10.42
N TYR A 157 2.44 -0.87 -10.67
CA TYR A 157 2.13 -1.95 -9.73
C TYR A 157 3.31 -2.90 -9.44
N PHE A 158 4.29 -2.99 -10.34
CA PHE A 158 5.56 -3.62 -10.04
C PHE A 158 6.65 -2.58 -9.80
N ASN A 159 6.83 -1.63 -10.72
CA ASN A 159 7.96 -0.69 -10.65
C ASN A 159 7.95 0.18 -9.38
N GLU A 160 6.78 0.66 -8.96
CA GLU A 160 6.61 1.50 -7.77
C GLU A 160 6.38 0.63 -6.52
N ASP A 161 5.35 -0.21 -6.55
CA ASP A 161 4.87 -0.92 -5.37
C ASP A 161 5.80 -2.05 -4.91
N VAL A 162 6.56 -2.68 -5.83
CA VAL A 162 7.63 -3.62 -5.45
C VAL A 162 8.92 -2.85 -5.19
N GLY A 163 9.39 -2.06 -6.17
CA GLY A 163 10.70 -1.39 -6.11
C GLY A 163 10.87 -0.38 -4.97
N TYR A 164 9.80 0.33 -4.58
CA TYR A 164 9.82 1.32 -3.50
C TYR A 164 8.96 0.93 -2.30
N GLY A 165 7.99 0.03 -2.48
CA GLY A 165 7.08 -0.44 -1.44
C GLY A 165 7.60 -1.69 -0.74
N LEU A 166 7.42 -2.86 -1.38
CA LEU A 166 7.78 -4.15 -0.77
C LEU A 166 9.26 -4.24 -0.40
N VAL A 167 10.16 -3.74 -1.25
CA VAL A 167 11.60 -3.70 -0.93
C VAL A 167 11.86 -2.87 0.34
N PHE A 168 11.21 -1.72 0.49
CA PHE A 168 11.31 -0.93 1.72
C PHE A 168 10.79 -1.70 2.93
N LEU A 169 9.64 -2.35 2.82
CA LEU A 169 9.03 -3.12 3.92
C LEU A 169 9.89 -4.32 4.32
N GLN A 170 10.43 -5.07 3.35
CA GLN A 170 11.35 -6.18 3.61
C GLN A 170 12.58 -5.69 4.38
N LYS A 171 13.25 -4.63 3.88
CA LYS A 171 14.44 -4.06 4.53
C LYS A 171 14.16 -3.48 5.91
N LEU A 172 12.99 -2.87 6.09
CA LEU A 172 12.55 -2.40 7.40
C LEU A 172 12.31 -3.58 8.36
N GLY A 173 11.69 -4.66 7.88
CA GLY A 173 11.50 -5.91 8.63
C GLY A 173 12.84 -6.52 9.08
N GLU A 174 13.82 -6.61 8.18
CA GLU A 174 15.19 -7.04 8.49
C GLU A 174 15.79 -6.19 9.63
N GLN A 175 15.68 -4.86 9.55
CA GLN A 175 16.21 -3.94 10.57
C GLN A 175 15.56 -4.13 11.94
N VAL A 176 14.24 -4.34 11.99
CA VAL A 176 13.51 -4.44 13.27
C VAL A 176 13.35 -5.87 13.77
N GLY A 177 13.88 -6.87 13.06
CA GLY A 177 13.82 -8.28 13.46
C GLY A 177 12.45 -8.93 13.22
N VAL A 178 11.75 -8.54 12.16
CA VAL A 178 10.49 -9.15 11.70
C VAL A 178 10.75 -9.90 10.40
N ALA A 179 10.46 -11.19 10.38
CA ALA A 179 10.58 -12.01 9.19
C ALA A 179 9.51 -11.65 8.16
N THR A 180 9.91 -11.50 6.89
CA THR A 180 9.03 -11.15 5.77
C THR A 180 9.16 -12.14 4.59
N PRO A 181 9.02 -13.46 4.81
CA PRO A 181 9.23 -14.47 3.78
C PRO A 181 8.27 -14.34 2.59
N VAL A 182 7.03 -13.91 2.80
CA VAL A 182 6.03 -13.77 1.72
C VAL A 182 6.36 -12.56 0.87
N MET A 183 6.67 -11.40 1.46
CA MET A 183 7.17 -10.23 0.71
C MET A 183 8.42 -10.59 -0.09
N SER A 184 9.36 -11.31 0.52
CA SER A 184 10.61 -11.75 -0.14
C SER A 184 10.33 -12.65 -1.35
N ALA A 185 9.37 -13.57 -1.23
CA ALA A 185 8.95 -14.45 -2.33
C ALA A 185 8.31 -13.64 -3.48
N VAL A 186 7.42 -12.69 -3.16
CA VAL A 186 6.79 -11.81 -4.16
C VAL A 186 7.85 -10.98 -4.89
N ILE A 187 8.77 -10.35 -4.15
CA ILE A 187 9.88 -9.58 -4.74
C ILE A 187 10.72 -10.44 -5.67
N THR A 188 11.07 -11.67 -5.25
CA THR A 188 11.88 -12.60 -6.05
C THR A 188 11.19 -12.97 -7.35
N LEU A 189 9.92 -13.37 -7.29
CA LEU A 189 9.14 -13.74 -8.48
C LEU A 189 8.96 -12.55 -9.41
N VAL A 190 8.60 -11.38 -8.89
CA VAL A 190 8.42 -10.18 -9.71
C VAL A 190 9.72 -9.72 -10.35
N SER A 191 10.85 -9.80 -9.65
CA SER A 191 12.17 -9.50 -10.20
C SER A 191 12.51 -10.39 -11.39
N LEU A 192 12.22 -11.70 -11.27
CA LEU A 192 12.40 -12.67 -12.36
C LEU A 192 11.48 -12.37 -13.55
N LEU A 193 10.19 -12.14 -13.31
CA LEU A 193 9.21 -11.86 -14.38
C LEU A 193 9.49 -10.55 -15.11
N MET A 194 10.04 -9.56 -14.41
CA MET A 194 10.39 -8.26 -14.97
C MET A 194 11.81 -8.20 -15.54
N ASN A 195 12.60 -9.28 -15.38
CA ASN A 195 14.03 -9.32 -15.68
C ASN A 195 14.78 -8.10 -15.10
N ARG A 196 14.53 -7.80 -13.81
CA ARG A 196 15.00 -6.60 -13.13
C ARG A 196 15.32 -6.88 -11.66
N ASP A 197 16.45 -6.41 -11.16
CA ASP A 197 16.85 -6.60 -9.77
C ASP A 197 16.30 -5.48 -8.87
N TYR A 198 15.06 -5.63 -8.42
CA TYR A 198 14.44 -4.62 -7.54
C TYR A 198 15.16 -4.47 -6.19
N LEU A 199 15.80 -5.52 -5.68
CA LEU A 199 16.54 -5.46 -4.41
C LEU A 199 17.87 -4.73 -4.58
N GLY A 200 18.63 -5.05 -5.61
CA GLY A 200 19.89 -4.36 -5.93
C GLY A 200 19.69 -2.90 -6.33
N GLU A 201 18.53 -2.57 -6.92
CA GLU A 201 18.17 -1.20 -7.30
C GLU A 201 17.53 -0.37 -6.17
N ALA A 202 17.42 -0.90 -4.95
CA ALA A 202 16.65 -0.31 -3.86
C ALA A 202 17.03 1.17 -3.58
N LYS A 203 16.15 2.09 -3.99
CA LYS A 203 16.32 3.54 -3.77
C LYS A 203 15.77 4.02 -2.42
N ARG A 204 14.72 3.35 -1.93
CA ARG A 204 14.00 3.72 -0.69
C ARG A 204 14.21 2.63 0.35
N THR A 205 15.17 2.83 1.24
CA THR A 205 15.42 1.99 2.40
C THR A 205 15.72 2.88 3.60
N MET A 206 15.70 2.32 4.81
CA MET A 206 16.15 3.06 5.98
C MET A 206 17.64 3.42 5.87
N ASP A 207 18.43 2.67 5.12
CA ASP A 207 19.83 3.00 4.88
C ASP A 207 19.99 4.23 3.98
N THR A 208 19.26 4.30 2.87
CA THR A 208 19.29 5.49 2.00
C THR A 208 18.73 6.74 2.68
N LEU A 209 17.85 6.55 3.67
CA LEU A 209 17.35 7.61 4.55
C LEU A 209 18.27 7.93 5.74
N LYS A 210 19.38 7.21 5.91
CA LYS A 210 20.34 7.34 7.02
C LYS A 210 19.75 7.04 8.41
N LEU A 211 18.77 6.15 8.46
CA LEU A 211 18.04 5.71 9.66
C LEU A 211 18.23 4.21 9.97
N SER A 212 19.03 3.48 9.18
CA SER A 212 19.26 2.03 9.34
C SER A 212 19.95 1.65 10.66
N LYS A 213 20.68 2.58 11.28
CA LYS A 213 21.41 2.35 12.54
C LYS A 213 20.53 2.44 13.78
N HIS A 214 19.30 2.93 13.66
CA HIS A 214 18.40 3.09 14.79
C HIS A 214 17.61 1.81 15.04
N THR A 215 17.54 1.41 16.30
CA THR A 215 16.59 0.40 16.77
C THR A 215 15.15 0.91 16.66
N ALA A 216 14.17 0.01 16.72
CA ALA A 216 12.75 0.39 16.72
C ALA A 216 12.42 1.44 17.81
N LYS A 217 13.00 1.31 19.01
CA LYS A 217 12.81 2.24 20.13
C LYS A 217 13.44 3.62 19.87
N GLU A 218 14.60 3.65 19.22
CA GLU A 218 15.24 4.91 18.84
C GLU A 218 14.48 5.62 17.73
N LEU A 219 13.96 4.88 16.74
CA LEU A 219 13.08 5.43 15.70
C LEU A 219 11.80 6.02 16.31
N GLU A 220 11.18 5.31 17.25
CA GLU A 220 9.99 5.80 17.94
C GLU A 220 10.26 7.14 18.63
N LYS A 221 11.40 7.28 19.31
CA LYS A 221 11.79 8.53 19.98
C LYS A 221 12.16 9.64 18.99
N LEU A 222 12.88 9.31 17.93
CA LEU A 222 13.34 10.27 16.92
C LEU A 222 12.17 10.86 16.11
N LEU A 223 11.14 10.05 15.89
CA LEU A 223 9.98 10.39 15.07
C LEU A 223 8.74 10.76 15.90
N ALA A 224 8.89 10.91 17.22
CA ALA A 224 7.84 11.39 18.12
C ALA A 224 7.51 12.87 17.89
#